data_AF-A0A965S0M7-F1
#
_entry.id   AF-A0A965S0M7-F1
#
_cell.length_a   1.000
_cell.length_b   1.000
_cell.length_c   1.000
_cell.angle_alpha   90.00
_cell.angle_beta   90.00
_cell.angle_gamma   90.00
#
_symmetry.space_group_name_H-M   'P 1'
#
loop_
_entity.id
_entity.type
_entity.pdbx_description
1 polymer ?
#
loop_
_entity_poly.entity_id
_entity_poly.type
_entity_poly.pdbx_seq_one_letter_code
_entity_poly.pdbx_strand_id
1 'polypeptide(L)'
;MPKDVWSAAGSAATIAVFKDKDGGEILNSAGDPLEGAERESTEFVLTLTKCYANMAWSGIAKSHTNAVNNAEWNGSEARTWKASFRSAQKKEMTSSASDATKIFWEVTWEFHYREEKWDFKPWDVGFNQRVGSDGTPSASGSGRAAILGTDKKPVRSPVALGGGVALPAGSAPEALTFKLYREADFSVFGNPS
;
A
#
# COMPACT_ATOMS: atom_id res chain seq x y z
N MET A 1 21.50 9.22 -26.37
CA MET A 1 21.33 8.60 -25.05
C MET A 1 20.78 7.20 -25.30
N PRO A 2 21.19 6.17 -24.55
CA PRO A 2 20.55 4.87 -24.65
C PRO A 2 19.03 5.00 -24.48
N LYS A 3 18.28 4.15 -25.17
CA LYS A 3 16.82 4.09 -25.03
C LYS A 3 16.47 3.49 -23.67
N ASP A 4 15.29 3.84 -23.19
CA ASP A 4 14.73 3.23 -21.99
C ASP A 4 14.49 1.74 -22.22
N VAL A 5 14.82 0.92 -21.23
CA VAL A 5 14.67 -0.53 -21.28
C VAL A 5 13.69 -0.95 -20.21
N TRP A 6 12.65 -1.67 -20.63
CA TRP A 6 11.66 -2.28 -19.75
C TRP A 6 11.86 -3.79 -19.72
N SER A 7 11.72 -4.38 -18.54
CA SER A 7 11.59 -5.83 -18.36
C SER A 7 10.49 -6.14 -17.35
N ALA A 8 9.96 -7.37 -17.41
CA ALA A 8 8.90 -7.84 -16.54
C ALA A 8 9.33 -9.13 -15.84
N ALA A 9 8.91 -9.28 -14.58
CA ALA A 9 9.16 -10.46 -13.77
C ALA A 9 7.99 -10.74 -12.82
N GLY A 10 7.90 -11.97 -12.31
CA GLY A 10 7.06 -12.30 -11.16
C GLY A 10 7.87 -12.25 -9.87
N SER A 11 7.25 -11.82 -8.78
CA SER A 11 7.81 -11.88 -7.43
C SER A 11 6.76 -12.44 -6.47
N ALA A 12 7.16 -13.32 -5.56
CA ALA A 12 6.26 -13.82 -4.52
C ALA A 12 6.35 -12.94 -3.28
N ALA A 13 5.20 -12.53 -2.74
CA ALA A 13 5.08 -11.81 -1.49
C ALA A 13 4.01 -12.47 -0.62
N THR A 14 4.18 -12.41 0.70
CA THR A 14 3.13 -12.81 1.64
C THR A 14 2.32 -11.57 2.01
N ILE A 15 0.99 -11.66 1.91
CA ILE A 15 0.08 -10.58 2.29
C ILE A 15 -0.91 -11.05 3.34
N ALA A 16 -1.25 -10.15 4.26
CA ALA A 16 -2.34 -10.38 5.20
C ALA A 16 -3.68 -10.44 4.44
N VAL A 17 -4.53 -11.38 4.84
CA VAL A 17 -5.87 -11.56 4.27
C VAL A 17 -6.92 -11.54 5.35
N PHE A 18 -8.07 -10.98 4.99
CA PHE A 18 -9.19 -10.75 5.88
C PHE A 18 -10.48 -11.35 5.34
N LYS A 19 -10.49 -11.64 4.03
CA LYS A 19 -11.62 -12.21 3.31
C LYS A 19 -11.13 -13.35 2.42
N ASP A 20 -12.00 -14.33 2.23
CA ASP A 20 -11.81 -15.40 1.28
C ASP A 20 -12.04 -14.92 -0.17
N LYS A 21 -11.89 -15.84 -1.13
CA LYS A 21 -12.06 -15.56 -2.57
C LYS A 21 -13.47 -15.10 -2.94
N ASP A 22 -14.48 -15.41 -2.14
CA ASP A 22 -15.89 -15.10 -2.37
C ASP A 22 -16.31 -13.82 -1.61
N GLY A 23 -15.37 -13.18 -0.92
CA GLY A 23 -15.60 -11.96 -0.14
C GLY A 23 -16.16 -12.22 1.26
N GLY A 24 -16.29 -13.50 1.66
CA GLY A 24 -16.64 -13.91 3.02
C GLY A 24 -15.48 -13.64 3.97
N GLU A 25 -15.76 -13.29 5.21
CA GLU A 25 -14.71 -13.05 6.20
C GLU A 25 -14.05 -14.37 6.62
N ILE A 26 -12.75 -14.31 6.91
CA ILE A 26 -12.00 -15.47 7.40
C ILE A 26 -12.24 -15.58 8.92
N LEU A 27 -13.17 -16.45 9.29
CA LEU A 27 -13.62 -16.64 10.67
C LEU A 27 -13.22 -18.03 11.21
N ASN A 28 -13.10 -18.14 12.53
CA ASN A 28 -12.96 -19.42 13.24
C ASN A 28 -14.32 -20.16 13.30
N SER A 29 -14.34 -21.37 13.88
CA SER A 29 -15.57 -22.16 14.00
C SER A 29 -16.65 -21.56 14.92
N ALA A 30 -16.30 -20.58 15.74
CA ALA A 30 -17.22 -19.81 16.58
C ALA A 30 -17.73 -18.52 15.88
N GLY A 31 -17.26 -18.22 14.67
CA GLY A 31 -17.60 -17.00 13.93
C GLY A 31 -16.73 -15.79 14.27
N ASP A 32 -15.67 -15.95 15.05
CA ASP A 32 -14.75 -14.84 15.35
C ASP A 32 -13.71 -14.68 14.24
N PRO A 33 -13.32 -13.46 13.89
CA PRO A 33 -12.26 -13.20 12.91
C PRO A 33 -10.92 -13.79 13.34
N LEU A 34 -10.22 -14.35 12.36
CA LEU A 34 -8.84 -14.79 12.55
C LEU A 34 -7.87 -13.64 12.28
N GLU A 35 -7.01 -13.36 13.25
CA GLU A 35 -5.87 -12.46 13.07
C GLU A 35 -4.66 -13.22 12.52
N GLY A 36 -3.82 -12.52 11.75
CA GLY A 36 -2.59 -13.09 11.22
C GLY A 36 -2.78 -14.11 10.09
N ALA A 37 -3.97 -14.17 9.48
CA ALA A 37 -4.16 -14.94 8.27
C ALA A 37 -3.36 -14.31 7.12
N GLU A 38 -2.57 -15.14 6.45
CA GLU A 38 -1.67 -14.73 5.38
C GLU A 38 -1.88 -15.62 4.15
N ARG A 39 -1.73 -15.05 2.95
CA ARG A 39 -1.63 -15.81 1.70
C ARG A 39 -0.41 -15.39 0.91
N GLU A 40 0.10 -16.32 0.11
CA GLU A 40 1.03 -15.98 -0.97
C GLU A 40 0.29 -15.17 -2.03
N SER A 41 0.95 -14.12 -2.50
CA SER A 41 0.53 -13.28 -3.61
C SER A 41 1.71 -13.14 -4.55
N THR A 42 1.54 -13.62 -5.78
CA THR A 42 2.50 -13.34 -6.85
C THR A 42 2.24 -11.95 -7.38
N GLU A 43 3.16 -11.03 -7.14
CA GLU A 43 3.15 -9.67 -7.66
C GLU A 43 3.83 -9.64 -9.04
N PHE A 44 3.20 -8.93 -9.98
CA PHE A 44 3.82 -8.62 -11.25
C PHE A 44 4.73 -7.40 -11.06
N VAL A 45 5.99 -7.52 -11.49
CA VAL A 45 7.02 -6.51 -11.31
C VAL A 45 7.50 -6.02 -12.68
N LEU A 46 7.51 -4.71 -12.88
CA LEU A 46 8.18 -4.07 -14.01
C LEU A 46 9.48 -3.42 -13.55
N THR A 47 10.53 -3.59 -14.34
CA THR A 47 11.81 -2.91 -14.13
C THR A 47 12.06 -1.95 -15.28
N LEU A 48 12.38 -0.70 -14.95
CA LEU A 48 12.78 0.33 -15.90
C LEU A 48 14.23 0.70 -15.68
N THR A 49 15.04 0.57 -16.73
CA THR A 49 16.35 1.22 -16.81
C THR A 49 16.23 2.44 -17.71
N LYS A 50 16.32 3.62 -17.10
CA LYS A 50 16.19 4.93 -17.76
C LYS A 50 17.47 5.72 -17.67
N CYS A 51 17.83 6.40 -18.76
CA CYS A 51 19.04 7.21 -18.83
C CYS A 51 18.72 8.70 -18.67
N TYR A 52 19.56 9.42 -17.90
CA TYR A 52 19.42 10.85 -17.64
C TYR A 52 20.72 11.60 -17.98
N ALA A 53 20.61 12.77 -18.61
CA ALA A 53 21.78 13.60 -18.94
C ALA A 53 22.43 14.24 -17.71
N ASN A 54 21.66 14.40 -16.63
CA ASN A 54 22.02 15.17 -15.44
C ASN A 54 21.38 14.54 -14.20
N MET A 55 21.47 15.23 -13.07
CA MET A 55 20.93 14.76 -11.78
C MET A 55 19.41 14.93 -11.61
N ALA A 56 18.64 15.22 -12.66
CA ALA A 56 17.18 15.32 -12.57
C ALA A 56 16.53 14.06 -11.99
N TRP A 57 17.13 12.88 -12.20
CA TRP A 57 16.69 11.62 -11.61
C TRP A 57 16.62 11.65 -10.08
N SER A 58 17.45 12.46 -9.41
CA SER A 58 17.48 12.51 -7.94
C SER A 58 16.24 13.18 -7.34
N GLY A 59 15.65 14.15 -8.05
CA GLY A 59 14.38 14.75 -7.68
C GLY A 59 13.26 13.71 -7.77
N ILE A 60 13.20 13.00 -8.90
CA ILE A 60 12.23 11.92 -9.15
C ILE A 60 12.39 10.81 -8.10
N ALA A 61 13.62 10.39 -7.77
CA ALA A 61 13.88 9.38 -6.74
C ALA A 61 13.28 9.77 -5.39
N LYS A 62 13.47 11.03 -4.97
CA LYS A 62 12.89 11.56 -3.73
C LYS A 62 11.37 11.70 -3.79
N SER A 63 10.80 12.05 -4.94
CA SER A 63 9.35 12.26 -5.09
C SER A 63 8.53 11.01 -5.43
N HIS A 64 9.17 9.92 -5.89
CA HIS A 64 8.45 8.74 -6.39
C HIS A 64 8.83 7.42 -5.72
N THR A 65 9.93 7.34 -4.95
CA THR A 65 10.20 6.14 -4.15
C THR A 65 9.15 5.96 -3.07
N ASN A 66 8.64 4.73 -2.88
CA ASN A 66 7.53 4.44 -1.98
C ASN A 66 6.28 5.28 -2.27
N ALA A 67 6.07 5.66 -3.53
CA ALA A 67 4.84 6.28 -3.99
C ALA A 67 4.04 5.28 -4.82
N VAL A 68 2.74 5.52 -4.91
CA VAL A 68 1.84 4.80 -5.81
C VAL A 68 1.34 5.70 -6.93
N ASN A 69 0.93 5.14 -8.06
CA ASN A 69 0.39 5.93 -9.17
C ASN A 69 -0.88 6.68 -8.76
N ASN A 70 -0.95 7.98 -9.05
CA ASN A 70 -2.12 8.83 -8.75
C ASN A 70 -3.24 8.76 -9.82
N ALA A 71 -2.95 8.18 -10.98
CA ALA A 71 -3.83 8.06 -12.13
C ALA A 71 -3.62 6.71 -12.82
N GLU A 72 -4.42 6.42 -13.84
CA GLU A 72 -4.22 5.23 -14.67
C GLU A 72 -2.79 5.23 -15.24
N TRP A 73 -2.09 4.11 -15.08
CA TRP A 73 -0.74 3.93 -15.60
C TRP A 73 -0.54 2.48 -16.01
N ASN A 74 0.00 2.27 -17.21
CA ASN A 74 0.19 0.94 -17.81
C ASN A 74 -1.13 0.12 -17.82
N GLY A 75 -2.24 0.75 -18.22
CA GLY A 75 -3.57 0.13 -18.31
C GLY A 75 -4.19 -0.29 -16.98
N SER A 76 -3.65 0.17 -15.85
CA SER A 76 -4.15 -0.17 -14.52
C SER A 76 -4.57 1.09 -13.75
N GLU A 77 -5.62 0.98 -12.93
CA GLU A 77 -6.15 2.08 -12.14
C GLU A 77 -5.12 2.73 -11.19
N ALA A 78 -5.45 3.91 -10.68
CA ALA A 78 -4.70 4.56 -9.61
C ALA A 78 -4.49 3.65 -8.39
N ARG A 79 -3.34 3.81 -7.73
CA ARG A 79 -2.89 3.10 -6.52
C ARG A 79 -2.57 1.62 -6.68
N THR A 80 -2.51 1.10 -7.91
CA THR A 80 -2.18 -0.32 -8.18
C THR A 80 -0.68 -0.56 -8.36
N TRP A 81 0.08 0.46 -8.77
CA TRP A 81 1.53 0.37 -8.98
C TRP A 81 2.29 1.13 -7.90
N LYS A 82 3.26 0.47 -7.25
CA LYS A 82 4.19 1.11 -6.31
C LYS A 82 5.58 1.18 -6.90
N ALA A 83 6.16 2.38 -6.93
CA ALA A 83 7.50 2.61 -7.45
C ALA A 83 8.57 2.53 -6.35
N SER A 84 9.68 1.88 -6.68
CA SER A 84 10.88 1.74 -5.85
C SER A 84 12.10 2.11 -6.67
N PHE A 85 12.85 3.11 -6.21
CA PHE A 85 14.18 3.38 -6.74
C PHE A 85 15.13 2.25 -6.33
N ARG A 86 15.90 1.72 -7.29
CA ARG A 86 16.87 0.64 -7.02
C ARG A 86 18.31 1.13 -7.05
N SER A 87 18.69 1.85 -8.11
CA SER A 87 20.07 2.30 -8.26
C SER A 87 20.19 3.46 -9.24
N ALA A 88 21.31 4.19 -9.14
CA ALA A 88 21.75 5.14 -10.13
C ALA A 88 23.27 5.03 -10.30
N GLN A 89 23.73 4.92 -11.54
CA GLN A 89 25.15 4.79 -11.88
C GLN A 89 25.53 5.81 -12.95
N LYS A 90 26.62 6.54 -12.71
CA LYS A 90 27.22 7.42 -13.72
C LYS A 90 27.95 6.55 -14.75
N LYS A 91 27.61 6.71 -16.03
CA LYS A 91 28.21 5.99 -17.16
C LYS A 91 28.70 6.96 -18.22
N GLU A 92 29.64 6.48 -19.03
CA GLU A 92 30.21 7.21 -20.15
C GLU A 92 30.01 6.39 -21.43
N MET A 93 29.69 7.08 -22.53
CA MET A 93 29.55 6.48 -23.85
C MET A 93 30.31 7.32 -24.87
N THR A 94 31.29 6.72 -25.52
CA THR A 94 31.98 7.33 -26.66
C THR A 94 31.24 6.97 -27.94
N SER A 95 30.83 7.98 -28.70
CA SER A 95 30.19 7.77 -30.00
C SER A 95 31.26 7.55 -31.07
N SER A 96 31.22 6.41 -31.75
CA SER A 96 32.11 6.07 -32.88
C SER A 96 32.03 7.04 -34.06
N ALA A 97 31.00 7.90 -34.12
CA ALA A 97 30.78 8.85 -35.21
C ALA A 97 31.32 10.26 -34.92
N SER A 98 31.70 10.58 -33.68
CA SER A 98 32.09 11.94 -33.29
C SER A 98 33.25 12.03 -32.31
N ASP A 99 33.80 10.90 -31.85
CA ASP A 99 34.79 10.79 -30.76
C ASP A 99 34.42 11.56 -29.47
N ALA A 100 33.17 12.02 -29.37
CA ALA A 100 32.67 12.74 -28.22
C ALA A 100 32.21 11.74 -27.16
N THR A 101 32.84 11.81 -25.97
CA THR A 101 32.38 11.11 -24.77
C THR A 101 31.18 11.84 -24.17
N LYS A 102 30.06 11.13 -24.05
CA LYS A 102 28.86 11.60 -23.35
C LYS A 102 28.75 10.93 -21.99
N ILE A 103 28.60 11.75 -20.96
CA ILE A 103 28.35 11.30 -19.59
C ILE A 103 26.83 11.29 -19.35
N PHE A 104 26.32 10.22 -18.74
CA PHE A 104 24.91 10.09 -18.37
C PHE A 104 24.76 9.29 -17.07
N TRP A 105 23.56 9.28 -16.51
CA TRP A 105 23.17 8.45 -15.39
C TRP A 105 22.23 7.35 -15.86
N GLU A 106 22.59 6.09 -15.64
CA GLU A 106 21.71 4.95 -15.80
C GLU A 106 21.01 4.70 -14.46
N VAL A 107 19.68 4.69 -14.47
CA VAL A 107 18.87 4.62 -13.25
C VAL A 107 17.88 3.49 -13.38
N THR A 108 17.85 2.61 -12.38
CA THR A 108 16.95 1.47 -12.32
C THR A 108 15.82 1.73 -11.33
N TRP A 109 14.60 1.46 -11.79
CA TRP A 109 13.35 1.52 -11.03
C TRP A 109 12.66 0.17 -11.08
N GLU A 110 11.96 -0.16 -10.00
CA GLU A 110 11.03 -1.28 -9.97
C GLU A 110 9.63 -0.82 -9.60
N PHE A 111 8.64 -1.40 -10.26
CA PHE A 111 7.23 -1.13 -10.06
C PHE A 111 6.54 -2.43 -9.69
N HIS A 112 5.92 -2.46 -8.52
CA HIS A 112 5.18 -3.62 -8.04
C HIS A 112 3.69 -3.40 -8.25
N TYR A 113 3.05 -4.32 -8.97
CA TYR A 113 1.61 -4.31 -9.22
C TYR A 113 0.84 -5.03 -8.12
N ARG A 114 -0.27 -4.41 -7.70
CA ARG A 114 -1.28 -5.01 -6.83
C ARG A 114 -2.67 -4.57 -7.27
N GLU A 115 -3.47 -5.52 -7.72
CA GLU A 115 -4.86 -5.28 -8.16
C GLU A 115 -5.73 -4.70 -7.03
N GLU A 116 -5.58 -5.22 -5.81
CA GLU A 116 -6.32 -4.77 -4.62
C GLU A 116 -5.89 -3.39 -4.07
N LYS A 117 -5.00 -2.68 -4.79
CA LYS A 117 -4.36 -1.42 -4.41
C LYS A 117 -3.43 -1.57 -3.20
N TRP A 118 -2.53 -0.61 -3.04
CA TRP A 118 -1.58 -0.55 -1.91
C TRP A 118 -2.20 0.11 -0.68
N ASP A 119 -3.32 -0.45 -0.21
CA ASP A 119 -4.05 0.02 0.97
C ASP A 119 -3.81 -0.90 2.17
N PHE A 120 -3.79 -0.33 3.37
CA PHE A 120 -3.71 -1.09 4.62
C PHE A 120 -5.10 -1.23 5.22
N LYS A 121 -5.53 -2.47 5.47
CA LYS A 121 -6.89 -2.79 5.90
C LYS A 121 -6.94 -3.54 7.24
N PRO A 122 -6.60 -2.89 8.37
CA PRO A 122 -6.69 -3.54 9.67
C PRO A 122 -8.15 -3.66 10.12
N TRP A 123 -8.41 -4.62 11.01
CA TRP A 123 -9.70 -4.70 11.70
C TRP A 123 -9.94 -3.51 12.64
N ASP A 124 -11.16 -2.98 12.64
CA ASP A 124 -11.61 -1.96 13.60
C ASP A 124 -11.94 -2.65 14.94
N VAL A 125 -10.92 -2.81 15.77
CA VAL A 125 -11.04 -3.44 17.10
C VAL A 125 -10.32 -2.60 18.15
N GLY A 126 -10.84 -2.61 19.38
CA GLY A 126 -10.20 -1.86 20.46
C GLY A 126 -10.80 -2.08 21.84
N PHE A 127 -10.22 -1.39 22.84
CA PHE A 127 -10.62 -1.48 24.25
C PHE A 127 -11.52 -0.31 24.70
N ASN A 128 -11.68 0.70 23.85
CA ASN A 128 -12.40 1.93 24.15
C ASN A 128 -13.37 2.26 23.02
N GLN A 129 -14.46 2.94 23.38
CA GLN A 129 -15.46 3.44 22.44
C GLN A 129 -15.65 4.95 22.59
N ARG A 130 -16.14 5.59 21.52
CA ARG A 130 -16.51 7.01 21.51
C ARG A 130 -17.78 7.21 22.31
N VAL A 131 -17.81 8.28 23.10
CA VAL A 131 -18.95 8.66 23.93
C VAL A 131 -19.30 10.13 23.77
N GLY A 132 -20.57 10.47 23.94
CA GLY A 132 -21.07 11.84 24.05
C GLY A 132 -20.64 12.50 25.35
N SER A 133 -21.04 13.75 25.54
CA SER A 133 -20.80 14.51 26.78
C SER A 133 -21.49 13.90 28.01
N ASP A 134 -22.52 13.09 27.79
CA ASP A 134 -23.27 12.33 28.79
C ASP A 134 -22.63 10.98 29.14
N GLY A 135 -21.53 10.61 28.47
CA GLY A 135 -20.88 9.31 28.63
C GLY A 135 -21.57 8.16 27.88
N THR A 136 -22.62 8.43 27.12
CA THR A 136 -23.31 7.40 26.31
C THR A 136 -22.54 7.12 25.03
N PRO A 137 -22.37 5.85 24.61
CA PRO A 137 -21.71 5.52 23.35
C PRO A 137 -22.34 6.24 22.15
N SER A 138 -21.51 6.91 21.36
CA SER A 138 -21.97 7.68 20.21
C SER A 138 -20.88 7.82 19.16
N ALA A 139 -21.21 7.49 17.90
CA ALA A 139 -20.31 7.62 16.76
C ALA A 139 -19.94 9.08 16.44
N SER A 140 -20.71 10.07 16.92
CA SER A 140 -20.37 11.49 16.77
C SER A 140 -19.67 12.07 18.01
N GLY A 141 -19.60 11.31 19.11
CA GLY A 141 -18.99 11.76 20.36
C GLY A 141 -17.49 11.99 20.25
N SER A 142 -16.96 12.98 20.96
CA SER A 142 -15.51 13.26 21.02
C SER A 142 -14.83 12.66 22.25
N GLY A 143 -15.61 12.22 23.24
CA GLY A 143 -15.11 11.55 24.44
C GLY A 143 -14.71 10.10 24.16
N ARG A 144 -13.90 9.50 25.03
CA ARG A 144 -13.57 8.07 25.00
C ARG A 144 -13.83 7.46 26.36
N ALA A 145 -14.44 6.28 26.38
CA ALA A 145 -14.64 5.48 27.58
C ALA A 145 -14.23 4.03 27.33
N ALA A 146 -13.81 3.35 28.39
CA ALA A 146 -13.51 1.92 28.34
C ALA A 146 -14.77 1.13 27.99
N ILE A 147 -14.64 0.13 27.12
CA ILE A 147 -15.72 -0.81 26.84
C ILE A 147 -15.83 -1.73 28.05
N LEU A 148 -17.04 -1.87 28.57
CA LEU A 148 -17.29 -2.68 29.76
C LEU A 148 -17.91 -4.03 29.37
N GLY A 149 -17.42 -5.10 29.99
CA GLY A 149 -18.03 -6.42 29.91
C GLY A 149 -19.36 -6.51 30.68
N THR A 150 -19.96 -7.69 30.65
CA THR A 150 -21.19 -7.99 31.41
C THR A 150 -21.00 -7.81 32.92
N ASP A 151 -19.77 -7.97 33.41
CA ASP A 151 -19.35 -7.76 34.80
C ASP A 151 -19.12 -6.29 35.18
N LYS A 152 -19.41 -5.36 34.27
CA LYS A 152 -19.19 -3.90 34.40
C LYS A 152 -17.72 -3.52 34.61
N LYS A 153 -16.77 -4.39 34.26
CA LYS A 153 -15.34 -4.08 34.25
C LYS A 153 -14.84 -3.86 32.83
N PRO A 154 -13.73 -3.13 32.63
CA PRO A 154 -13.11 -3.01 31.32
C PRO A 154 -12.83 -4.38 30.69
N VAL A 155 -13.14 -4.51 29.41
CA VAL A 155 -12.85 -5.72 28.63
C VAL A 155 -11.35 -6.00 28.61
N ARG A 156 -10.99 -7.28 28.67
CA ARG A 156 -9.59 -7.75 28.67
C ARG A 156 -9.07 -8.12 27.29
N SER A 157 -9.97 -8.25 26.32
CA SER A 157 -9.68 -8.48 24.92
C SER A 157 -10.33 -7.37 24.10
N PRO A 158 -9.74 -6.99 22.95
CA PRO A 158 -10.31 -5.96 22.09
C PRO A 158 -11.68 -6.43 21.56
N VAL A 159 -12.58 -5.47 21.37
CA VAL A 159 -13.94 -5.68 20.87
C VAL A 159 -14.07 -5.03 19.50
N ALA A 160 -14.82 -5.67 18.60
CA ALA A 160 -15.18 -5.13 17.31
C ALA A 160 -15.86 -3.76 17.44
N LEU A 161 -15.44 -2.80 16.63
CA LEU A 161 -15.97 -1.45 16.59
C LEU A 161 -16.64 -1.17 15.25
N GLY A 162 -17.62 -0.27 15.27
CA GLY A 162 -18.22 0.33 14.09
C GLY A 162 -18.43 1.82 14.34
N GLY A 163 -17.87 2.67 13.48
CA GLY A 163 -17.91 4.13 13.66
C GLY A 163 -17.31 4.63 14.99
N GLY A 164 -16.42 3.83 15.59
CA GLY A 164 -15.82 4.08 16.90
C GLY A 164 -16.66 3.70 18.11
N VAL A 165 -17.76 2.95 17.94
CA VAL A 165 -18.59 2.40 19.04
C VAL A 165 -18.48 0.89 19.07
N ALA A 166 -18.53 0.28 20.27
CA ALA A 166 -18.49 -1.16 20.42
C ALA A 166 -19.69 -1.84 19.74
N LEU A 167 -19.43 -2.83 18.90
CA LEU A 167 -20.45 -3.68 18.32
C LEU A 167 -20.92 -4.73 19.34
N PRO A 168 -22.12 -5.32 19.14
CA PRO A 168 -22.57 -6.44 19.95
C PRO A 168 -21.55 -7.59 19.96
N ALA A 169 -21.44 -8.29 21.09
CA ALA A 169 -20.57 -9.45 21.20
C ALA A 169 -20.90 -10.49 20.10
N GLY A 170 -19.86 -11.02 19.44
CA GLY A 170 -20.00 -11.94 18.30
C GLY A 170 -20.23 -11.25 16.94
N SER A 171 -20.27 -9.92 16.89
CA SER A 171 -20.26 -9.22 15.59
C SER A 171 -18.87 -9.28 14.98
N ALA A 172 -18.81 -9.47 13.67
CA ALA A 172 -17.57 -9.31 12.93
C ALA A 172 -17.11 -7.84 12.92
N PRO A 173 -15.79 -7.58 13.03
CA PRO A 173 -15.21 -6.26 12.94
C PRO A 173 -15.17 -5.79 11.49
N GLU A 174 -15.32 -4.49 11.32
CA GLU A 174 -15.18 -3.86 10.01
C GLU A 174 -13.69 -3.72 9.66
N ALA A 175 -13.31 -3.96 8.40
CA ALA A 175 -11.96 -3.65 7.93
C ALA A 175 -11.87 -2.15 7.61
N LEU A 176 -10.99 -1.43 8.32
CA LEU A 176 -10.67 -0.04 8.00
C LEU A 176 -9.89 0.03 6.68
N THR A 177 -9.77 1.20 6.08
CA THR A 177 -8.94 1.39 4.88
C THR A 177 -8.07 2.63 5.04
N PHE A 178 -6.75 2.42 5.09
CA PHE A 178 -5.75 3.46 5.20
C PHE A 178 -4.86 3.52 3.96
N LYS A 179 -4.77 4.71 3.38
CA LYS A 179 -3.85 4.99 2.28
C LYS A 179 -2.48 5.38 2.83
N LEU A 180 -1.61 4.39 3.06
CA LEU A 180 -0.29 4.62 3.67
C LEU A 180 0.71 5.29 2.73
N TYR A 181 0.59 5.02 1.43
CA TYR A 181 1.51 5.55 0.43
C TYR A 181 1.00 6.84 -0.19
N ARG A 182 1.92 7.79 -0.37
CA ARG A 182 1.69 8.99 -1.16
C ARG A 182 1.39 8.63 -2.62
N GLU A 183 0.59 9.46 -3.27
CA GLU A 183 0.26 9.31 -4.68
C GLU A 183 1.15 10.25 -5.50
N ALA A 184 1.69 9.76 -6.62
CA ALA A 184 2.55 10.54 -7.52
C ALA A 184 2.21 10.26 -8.99
N ASP A 185 2.48 11.24 -9.85
CA ASP A 185 2.31 11.10 -11.29
C ASP A 185 3.42 10.22 -11.88
N PHE A 186 3.02 9.07 -12.43
CA PHE A 186 3.93 8.09 -13.03
C PHE A 186 4.19 8.34 -14.52
N SER A 187 3.57 9.38 -15.13
CA SER A 187 3.87 9.80 -16.50
C SER A 187 5.35 10.11 -16.72
N VAL A 188 6.08 10.52 -15.66
CA VAL A 188 7.52 10.77 -15.67
C VAL A 188 8.36 9.55 -16.06
N PHE A 189 7.85 8.34 -15.82
CA PHE A 189 8.52 7.09 -16.17
C PHE A 189 8.28 6.68 -17.63
N GLY A 190 7.29 7.29 -18.30
CA GLY A 190 6.82 6.89 -19.63
C GLY A 190 5.79 5.77 -19.57
N ASN A 191 5.56 5.14 -20.72
CA ASN A 191 4.64 4.02 -20.86
C ASN A 191 5.43 2.73 -21.16
N PRO A 192 5.26 1.65 -20.38
CA PRO A 192 5.88 0.35 -20.66
C PRO A 192 5.32 -0.35 -21.92
N SER A 193 4.09 0.01 -22.34
CA SER A 193 3.41 -0.56 -23.52
C SER A 193 3.77 0.13 -24.84
#